data_AF-A0A2M6WLT6-F1
#
_entry.id   AF-A0A2M6WLT6-F1
#
_cell.length_a   1.000
_cell.length_b   1.000
_cell.length_c   1.000
_cell.angle_alpha   90.00
_cell.angle_beta   90.00
_cell.angle_gamma   90.00
#
_symmetry.space_group_name_H-M   'P 1'
#
loop_
_entity.id
_entity.type
_entity.pdbx_description
1 polymer ?
#
loop_
_entity_poly.entity_id
_entity_poly.type
_entity_poly.pdbx_seq_one_letter_code
_entity_poly.pdbx_strand_id
1 'polypeptide(L)'
;MRENKITVVIDKPIDKVFEFTTNPQNTHLWIPSISVEVSDEYPPKINTRYKNRGENDNWDEYKVVDIKENEVFILSDLDGDYFVKYTYRKLDDNKTEMEYYEWMTNGELSKPFTESILGNLKKII
;
A
#
# COMPACT_ATOMS: atom_id res chain seq x y z
N MET A 1 -5.17 -5.05 18.19
CA MET A 1 -4.88 -6.08 17.16
C MET A 1 -3.46 -5.86 16.65
N ARG A 2 -2.65 -6.92 16.45
CA ARG A 2 -1.22 -6.75 16.06
C ARG A 2 -0.96 -6.81 14.57
N GLU A 3 -1.81 -7.51 13.83
CA GLU A 3 -1.70 -7.72 12.40
C GLU A 3 -3.09 -7.71 11.76
N ASN A 4 -3.17 -7.33 10.50
CA ASN A 4 -4.41 -7.28 9.72
C ASN A 4 -4.13 -7.67 8.28
N LYS A 5 -5.00 -8.49 7.71
CA LYS A 5 -4.85 -9.04 6.36
C LYS A 5 -6.17 -8.94 5.62
N ILE A 6 -6.14 -8.38 4.42
CA ILE A 6 -7.32 -8.17 3.58
C ILE A 6 -6.97 -8.52 2.14
N THR A 7 -7.86 -9.22 1.46
CA THR A 7 -7.69 -9.60 0.05
C THR A 7 -8.78 -8.97 -0.80
N VAL A 8 -8.43 -8.53 -2.01
CA VAL A 8 -9.37 -8.03 -3.00
C VAL A 8 -9.04 -8.59 -4.38
N VAL A 9 -10.08 -8.84 -5.18
CA VAL A 9 -9.94 -9.20 -6.59
C VAL A 9 -10.34 -8.00 -7.45
N ILE A 10 -9.43 -7.57 -8.30
CA ILE A 10 -9.52 -6.39 -9.15
C ILE A 10 -9.53 -6.84 -10.61
N ASP A 11 -10.50 -6.34 -11.38
CA ASP A 11 -10.69 -6.67 -12.80
C ASP A 11 -9.74 -5.86 -13.70
N LYS A 12 -8.44 -5.93 -13.40
CA LYS A 12 -7.34 -5.34 -14.15
C LYS A 12 -6.10 -6.25 -14.25
N PRO A 13 -5.29 -6.07 -15.32
CA PRO A 13 -3.95 -6.65 -15.42
C PRO A 13 -3.05 -6.32 -14.22
N ILE A 14 -2.16 -7.25 -13.88
CA ILE A 14 -1.31 -7.16 -12.67
C ILE A 14 -0.37 -5.96 -12.68
N ASP A 15 0.19 -5.62 -13.84
CA ASP A 15 1.04 -4.45 -14.06
C ASP A 15 0.28 -3.15 -13.76
N LYS A 16 -1.00 -3.07 -14.15
CA LYS A 16 -1.83 -1.91 -13.86
C LYS A 16 -2.16 -1.80 -12.38
N VAL A 17 -2.46 -2.91 -11.71
CA VAL A 17 -2.73 -2.89 -10.27
C VAL A 17 -1.47 -2.53 -9.48
N PHE A 18 -0.32 -3.10 -9.84
CA PHE A 18 0.96 -2.82 -9.20
C PHE A 18 1.38 -1.36 -9.38
N GLU A 19 1.39 -0.87 -10.62
CA GLU A 19 1.70 0.53 -10.95
C GLU A 19 0.78 1.48 -10.17
N PHE A 20 -0.53 1.22 -10.19
CA PHE A 20 -1.51 2.09 -9.56
C PHE A 20 -1.34 2.18 -8.04
N THR A 21 -1.13 1.04 -7.37
CA THR A 21 -1.10 0.96 -5.90
C THR A 21 0.25 1.34 -5.28
N THR A 22 1.33 1.38 -6.08
CA THR A 22 2.66 1.81 -5.63
C THR A 22 2.99 3.26 -6.00
N ASN A 23 2.17 3.89 -6.86
CA ASN A 23 2.34 5.28 -7.25
C ASN A 23 1.76 6.22 -6.18
N PRO A 24 2.58 7.07 -5.53
CA PRO A 24 2.11 7.96 -4.48
C PRO A 24 1.08 8.99 -4.97
N GLN A 25 1.07 9.28 -6.27
CA GLN A 25 0.07 10.17 -6.89
C GLN A 25 -1.34 9.57 -6.90
N ASN A 26 -1.49 8.26 -6.67
CA ASN A 26 -2.81 7.59 -6.69
C ASN A 26 -3.35 7.25 -5.30
N THR A 27 -2.51 7.23 -4.26
CA THR A 27 -2.85 6.79 -2.90
C THR A 27 -4.10 7.48 -2.33
N HIS A 28 -4.16 8.80 -2.45
CA HIS A 28 -5.28 9.62 -1.98
C HIS A 28 -6.63 9.34 -2.69
N LEU A 29 -6.59 8.67 -3.85
CA LEU A 29 -7.81 8.35 -4.60
C LEU A 29 -8.62 7.21 -3.96
N TRP A 30 -7.97 6.34 -3.19
CA TRP A 30 -8.62 5.16 -2.60
C TRP A 30 -8.43 5.01 -1.09
N ILE A 31 -7.48 5.72 -0.48
CA ILE A 31 -7.25 5.75 0.97
C ILE A 31 -7.72 7.12 1.52
N PRO A 32 -8.94 7.22 2.08
CA PRO A 32 -9.55 8.52 2.42
C PRO A 32 -8.81 9.30 3.51
N SER A 33 -8.02 8.61 4.35
CA SER A 33 -7.23 9.24 5.41
C SER A 33 -5.97 9.96 4.90
N ILE A 34 -5.57 9.71 3.65
CA ILE A 34 -4.38 10.31 3.04
C ILE A 34 -4.81 11.40 2.09
N SER A 35 -4.38 12.62 2.35
CA SER A 35 -4.62 13.78 1.47
C SER A 35 -3.51 13.91 0.43
N VAL A 36 -2.27 13.61 0.81
CA VAL A 36 -1.10 13.67 -0.07
C VAL A 36 -0.14 12.55 0.30
N GLU A 37 0.42 11.92 -0.72
CA GLU A 37 1.60 11.06 -0.59
C GLU A 37 2.64 11.48 -1.63
N VAL A 38 3.91 11.43 -1.26
CA VAL A 38 5.04 11.66 -2.16
C VAL A 38 6.13 10.64 -1.88
N SER A 39 6.95 10.35 -2.88
CA SER A 39 8.15 9.54 -2.75
C SER A 39 9.39 10.30 -3.22
N ASP A 40 10.56 9.90 -2.73
CA ASP A 40 11.84 10.48 -3.17
C ASP A 40 12.12 10.21 -4.65
N GLU A 41 11.63 9.08 -5.16
CA GLU A 41 11.74 8.67 -6.55
C GLU A 41 10.56 7.77 -6.95
N TYR A 42 10.27 7.72 -8.26
CA TYR A 42 9.33 6.79 -8.86
C TYR A 42 9.82 6.39 -10.26
N PRO A 43 9.83 5.09 -10.64
CA PRO A 43 9.43 3.92 -9.85
C PRO A 43 10.29 3.69 -8.59
N PRO A 44 9.73 3.13 -7.51
CA PRO A 44 10.46 2.90 -6.28
C PRO A 44 11.49 1.78 -6.40
N LYS A 45 12.54 1.87 -5.59
CA LYS A 45 13.52 0.81 -5.34
C LYS A 45 13.66 0.59 -3.83
N ILE A 46 14.40 -0.44 -3.43
CA ILE A 46 14.73 -0.65 -2.01
C ILE A 46 15.40 0.63 -1.46
N ASN A 47 14.98 1.04 -0.25
CA ASN A 47 15.32 2.28 0.44
C ASN A 47 14.70 3.57 -0.12
N THR A 48 13.88 3.55 -1.18
CA THR A 48 13.06 4.72 -1.54
C THR A 48 12.19 5.10 -0.36
N ARG A 49 12.16 6.40 -0.02
CA ARG A 49 11.28 6.90 1.05
C ARG A 49 9.95 7.34 0.49
N TYR A 50 8.92 7.05 1.25
CA TYR A 50 7.57 7.54 1.05
C TYR A 50 7.19 8.38 2.25
N LYS A 51 6.39 9.42 2.04
CA LYS A 51 5.74 10.15 3.13
C LYS A 51 4.33 10.49 2.73
N ASN A 52 3.41 10.33 3.67
CA ASN A 52 2.02 10.74 3.49
C ASN A 52 1.54 11.57 4.67
N ARG A 53 0.46 12.31 4.46
CA ARG A 53 -0.23 13.07 5.50
C ARG A 53 -1.71 13.10 5.24
N GLY A 54 -2.48 13.21 6.31
CA GLY A 54 -3.89 13.57 6.27
C GLY A 54 -4.11 15.08 6.38
N GLU A 55 -5.30 15.48 6.79
CA GLU A 55 -5.70 16.90 6.96
C GLU A 55 -5.02 17.60 8.15
N ASN A 56 -4.41 16.85 9.07
CA ASN A 56 -3.75 17.38 10.26
C ASN A 56 -2.29 17.85 10.03
N ASP A 57 -1.80 17.77 8.79
CA ASP A 57 -0.46 18.15 8.36
C ASP A 57 0.72 17.41 9.02
N ASN A 58 0.45 16.35 9.79
CA ASN A 58 1.49 15.47 10.30
C ASN A 58 1.90 14.48 9.22
N TRP A 59 3.20 14.38 8.97
CA TRP A 59 3.77 13.44 8.00
C TRP A 59 4.14 12.13 8.68
N ASP A 60 3.61 11.05 8.13
CA ASP A 60 4.09 9.70 8.39
C ASP A 60 5.13 9.34 7.33
N GLU A 61 6.26 8.78 7.75
CA GLU A 61 7.39 8.44 6.88
C GLU A 61 7.63 6.93 6.85
N TYR A 62 7.89 6.44 5.64
CA TYR A 62 8.11 5.03 5.36
C TYR A 62 9.31 4.83 4.44
N LYS A 63 9.88 3.64 4.46
CA LYS A 63 10.95 3.20 3.55
C LYS A 63 10.57 1.89 2.89
N VAL A 64 10.89 1.75 1.61
CA VAL A 64 10.75 0.48 0.88
C VAL A 64 11.77 -0.51 1.40
N VAL A 65 11.29 -1.61 1.97
CA VAL A 65 12.10 -2.70 2.51
C VAL A 65 12.35 -3.78 1.45
N ASP A 66 11.35 -4.06 0.63
CA ASP A 66 11.43 -5.04 -0.45
C ASP A 66 10.48 -4.65 -1.58
N ILE A 67 10.89 -4.92 -2.81
CA ILE A 67 10.07 -4.71 -3.99
C ILE A 67 10.45 -5.69 -5.09
N LYS A 68 9.44 -6.36 -5.62
CA LYS A 68 9.55 -7.18 -6.83
C LYS A 68 8.34 -6.87 -7.70
N GLU A 69 8.63 -6.31 -8.88
CA GLU A 69 7.61 -5.86 -9.82
C GLU A 69 6.54 -6.93 -10.04
N ASN A 70 5.27 -6.53 -9.92
CA ASN A 70 4.09 -7.39 -10.09
C ASN A 70 3.98 -8.56 -9.09
N GLU A 71 4.75 -8.57 -8.01
CA GLU A 71 4.73 -9.66 -7.02
C GLU A 71 4.60 -9.15 -5.59
N VAL A 72 5.48 -8.24 -5.17
CA VAL A 72 5.50 -7.75 -3.78
C VAL A 72 5.95 -6.31 -3.68
N PHE A 73 5.37 -5.58 -2.74
CA PHE A 73 5.84 -4.27 -2.30
C PHE A 73 5.72 -4.17 -0.78
N ILE A 74 6.84 -3.94 -0.09
CA ILE A 74 6.90 -3.87 1.36
C ILE A 74 7.47 -2.52 1.78
N LEU A 75 6.72 -1.83 2.64
CA LEU A 75 7.17 -0.63 3.33
C LEU A 75 7.27 -0.92 4.83
N SER A 76 8.20 -0.24 5.50
CA SER A 76 8.17 -0.09 6.95
C SER A 76 8.19 1.39 7.31
N ASP A 77 7.75 1.74 8.51
CA ASP A 77 8.13 3.02 9.11
C ASP A 77 9.67 3.11 9.25
N LEU A 78 10.16 4.29 9.63
CA LEU A 78 11.61 4.51 9.73
C LEU A 78 12.26 3.69 10.84
N ASP A 79 11.52 3.49 11.95
CA ASP A 79 11.96 2.75 13.13
C ASP A 79 11.94 1.22 12.93
N GLY A 80 11.17 0.73 11.94
CA GLY A 80 11.00 -0.71 11.68
C GLY A 80 10.06 -1.37 12.68
N ASP A 81 9.09 -0.62 13.21
CA ASP A 81 8.08 -1.11 14.13
C ASP A 81 6.75 -1.42 13.44
N TYR A 82 6.40 -0.67 12.40
CA TYR A 82 5.21 -0.90 11.58
C TYR A 82 5.60 -1.28 10.15
N PHE A 83 4.91 -2.28 9.60
CA PHE A 83 5.11 -2.74 8.24
C PHE A 83 3.79 -2.86 7.49
N VAL A 84 3.86 -2.62 6.18
CA VAL A 84 2.81 -2.96 5.23
C VAL A 84 3.40 -3.74 4.07
N LYS A 85 2.62 -4.70 3.57
CA LYS A 85 2.97 -5.58 2.47
C LYS A 85 1.79 -5.70 1.52
N TYR A 86 2.07 -5.49 0.25
CA TYR A 86 1.18 -5.73 -0.86
C TYR A 86 1.71 -6.96 -1.58
N THR A 87 0.85 -7.96 -1.78
CA THR A 87 1.18 -9.15 -2.57
C THR A 87 0.22 -9.23 -3.74
N TYR A 88 0.75 -9.46 -4.93
CA TYR A 88 -0.04 -9.50 -6.16
C TYR A 88 0.02 -10.89 -6.77
N ARG A 89 -1.13 -11.40 -7.22
CA ARG A 89 -1.24 -12.69 -7.90
C ARG A 89 -2.12 -12.53 -9.13
N LYS A 90 -1.57 -12.88 -10.29
CA LYS A 90 -2.33 -12.91 -11.54
C LYS A 90 -3.35 -14.05 -11.47
N LEU A 91 -4.63 -13.74 -11.67
CA LEU A 91 -5.71 -14.73 -11.79
C LEU A 91 -6.03 -15.02 -13.26
N ASP A 92 -6.06 -13.97 -14.10
CA ASP A 92 -6.14 -14.05 -15.57
C ASP A 92 -5.48 -12.81 -16.21
N ASP A 93 -5.58 -12.65 -17.52
CA ASP A 93 -4.96 -11.52 -18.25
C ASP A 93 -5.49 -10.14 -17.82
N ASN A 94 -6.73 -10.07 -17.32
CA ASN A 94 -7.39 -8.85 -16.87
C ASN A 94 -7.91 -8.96 -15.43
N LYS A 95 -7.33 -9.83 -14.61
CA LYS A 95 -7.78 -10.03 -13.23
C LYS A 95 -6.61 -10.33 -12.31
N THR A 96 -6.55 -9.57 -11.22
CA THR A 96 -5.49 -9.64 -10.24
C THR A 96 -6.10 -9.78 -8.85
N GLU A 97 -5.57 -10.71 -8.07
CA GLU A 97 -5.76 -10.73 -6.63
C GLU A 97 -4.66 -9.91 -5.98
N MET A 98 -5.06 -8.99 -5.10
CA MET A 98 -4.14 -8.23 -4.26
C MET A 98 -4.44 -8.54 -2.80
N GLU A 99 -3.42 -8.93 -2.05
CA GLU A 99 -3.46 -9.03 -0.59
C GLU A 99 -2.74 -7.81 0.00
N TYR A 100 -3.44 -7.09 0.88
CA TYR A 100 -2.85 -6.11 1.78
C TYR A 100 -2.65 -6.75 3.14
N TYR A 101 -1.45 -6.61 3.70
CA TYR A 101 -1.10 -7.12 5.02
C TYR A 101 -0.32 -6.05 5.78
N GLU A 102 -0.76 -5.70 6.98
CA GLU A 102 -0.07 -4.77 7.88
C GLU A 102 0.17 -5.43 9.23
N TRP A 103 1.28 -5.09 9.88
CA TRP A 103 1.59 -5.61 11.21
C TRP A 103 2.54 -4.70 11.99
N MET A 104 2.46 -4.81 13.31
CA MET A 104 3.42 -4.22 14.24
C MET A 104 4.41 -5.29 14.71
N THR A 105 5.70 -4.97 14.81
CA THR A 105 6.67 -5.78 15.55
C THR A 105 6.44 -5.65 17.05
N ASN A 106 6.06 -4.44 17.50
CA ASN A 106 5.80 -4.07 18.89
C ASN A 106 4.49 -3.26 19.01
N GLY A 107 3.67 -3.56 20.02
CA GLY A 107 2.42 -2.82 20.26
C GLY A 107 1.23 -3.33 19.44
N GLU A 108 0.32 -2.42 19.07
CA GLU A 108 -0.92 -2.72 18.35
C GLU A 108 -1.20 -1.71 17.24
N LEU A 109 -1.88 -2.17 16.19
CA LEU A 109 -2.38 -1.32 15.11
C LEU A 109 -3.44 -0.36 15.64
N SER A 110 -3.22 0.94 15.45
CA SER A 110 -4.13 1.98 15.94
C SER A 110 -5.32 2.22 15.00
N LYS A 111 -5.06 2.19 13.68
CA LYS A 111 -6.05 2.43 12.61
C LYS A 111 -5.81 1.47 11.43
N PRO A 112 -6.03 0.16 11.64
CA PRO A 112 -5.83 -0.81 10.58
C PRO A 112 -6.74 -0.52 9.37
N PHE A 113 -6.26 -0.90 8.18
CA PHE A 113 -7.05 -0.87 6.96
C PHE A 113 -8.33 -1.68 7.11
N THR A 114 -9.36 -1.24 6.40
CA THR A 114 -10.66 -1.90 6.35
C THR A 114 -10.93 -2.40 4.94
N GLU A 115 -11.81 -3.39 4.82
CA GLU A 115 -12.26 -3.88 3.50
C GLU A 115 -12.83 -2.77 2.61
N SER A 116 -13.43 -1.73 3.21
CA SER A 116 -13.94 -0.58 2.49
C SER A 116 -12.87 0.22 1.75
N ILE A 117 -11.63 0.27 2.26
CA ILE A 117 -10.50 0.94 1.58
C ILE A 117 -10.14 0.18 0.30
N LEU A 118 -10.00 -1.15 0.37
CA LEU A 118 -9.77 -1.96 -0.84
C LEU A 118 -11.00 -1.98 -1.77
N GLY A 119 -12.19 -1.84 -1.22
CA GLY A 119 -13.42 -1.63 -1.98
C GLY A 119 -13.43 -0.33 -2.76
N ASN A 120 -12.80 0.74 -2.26
CA ASN A 120 -12.62 1.99 -3.01
C ASN A 120 -11.60 1.81 -4.15
N LEU A 121 -10.47 1.15 -3.86
CA LEU A 121 -9.46 0.81 -4.88
C LEU A 121 -10.11 0.09 -6.06
N LYS A 122 -10.88 -0.97 -5.78
CA LYS A 122 -11.58 -1.76 -6.81
C LYS A 122 -12.54 -0.93 -7.68
N LYS A 123 -13.11 0.15 -7.16
CA LYS A 123 -14.06 1.00 -7.91
C LYS A 123 -13.37 2.00 -8.83
N ILE A 124 -12.16 2.41 -8.50
CA ILE A 124 -11.47 3.50 -9.22
C ILE A 124 -10.48 2.99 -10.26
N ILE A 125 -10.05 1.73 -10.16
CA ILE A 125 -9.15 1.12 -11.12
C ILE A 125 -9.90 0.25 -12.13
#